data_AF-A0A952PFV3-F1
#
_entry.id   AF-A0A952PFV3-F1
#
_cell.length_a   1.000
_cell.length_b   1.000
_cell.length_c   1.000
_cell.angle_alpha   90.00
_cell.angle_beta   90.00
_cell.angle_gamma   90.00
#
_symmetry.space_group_name_H-M   'P 1'
#
loop_
_entity.id
_entity.type
_entity.pdbx_description
1 polymer ?
#
loop_
_entity_poly.entity_id
_entity_poly.type
_entity_poly.pdbx_seq_one_letter_code
_entity_poly.pdbx_strand_id
1 'polypeptide(L)'
;MYITCPWCGTNHAEFQSNCKNCGAPLPTPQQQAAERKRSGLQIPPSPPREMSGGFIWRWLVTDGWSITAFVFLMLAISFIPAGLGLIVGVVTALIGIPLFLVGVVMLAAAAGVFYWRFTLAQRLLKVLREGLTTRGEITEVRQNYSVQINGRSPWIINYIFRLDGTDYTGTVTTMNTPQYLNPGDATAILYLAEDPQYNGIYPHP
;
A
#
# COMPACT_ATOMS: atom_id res chain seq x y z
N MET A 1 19.00 15.69 -8.62
CA MET A 1 18.52 15.68 -7.23
C MET A 1 17.08 15.19 -7.28
N TYR A 2 16.71 14.17 -6.50
CA TYR A 2 15.33 13.67 -6.47
C TYR A 2 14.59 14.20 -5.24
N ILE A 3 13.28 14.39 -5.38
CA ILE A 3 12.37 14.73 -4.29
C ILE A 3 11.57 13.49 -3.93
N THR A 4 11.73 13.00 -2.71
CA THR A 4 11.00 11.82 -2.21
C THR A 4 9.70 12.26 -1.55
N CYS A 5 8.58 11.68 -1.98
CA CYS A 5 7.29 11.93 -1.34
C CYS A 5 7.28 11.33 0.08
N PRO A 6 7.05 12.12 1.15
CA PRO A 6 7.09 11.61 2.53
C PRO A 6 5.91 10.69 2.87
N TRP A 7 4.95 10.53 1.97
CA TRP A 7 3.73 9.73 2.20
C TRP A 7 3.78 8.34 1.58
N CYS A 8 4.46 8.20 0.43
CA CYS A 8 4.51 6.94 -0.31
C CYS A 8 5.91 6.55 -0.79
N GLY A 9 6.94 7.32 -0.43
CA GLY A 9 8.33 7.07 -0.83
C GLY A 9 8.62 7.28 -2.32
N THR A 10 7.65 7.72 -3.14
CA THR A 10 7.90 7.89 -4.59
C THR A 10 8.88 9.03 -4.86
N ASN A 11 9.90 8.78 -5.68
CA ASN A 11 10.89 9.77 -6.08
C ASN A 11 10.45 10.54 -7.33
N HIS A 12 10.61 11.85 -7.32
CA HIS A 12 10.31 12.74 -8.43
C HIS A 12 11.58 13.47 -8.89
N ALA A 13 11.79 13.55 -10.21
CA ALA A 13 12.91 14.29 -10.80
C ALA A 13 12.68 15.82 -10.78
N GLU A 14 11.42 16.24 -10.80
CA GLU A 14 11.00 17.64 -10.81
C GLU A 14 9.99 17.89 -9.69
N PHE A 15 10.00 19.10 -9.13
CA PHE A 15 9.03 19.50 -8.13
C PHE A 15 7.62 19.57 -8.73
N GLN A 16 6.66 19.04 -7.98
CA GLN A 16 5.24 19.09 -8.27
C GLN A 16 4.53 19.46 -6.98
N SER A 17 3.40 20.16 -7.05
CA SER A 17 2.62 20.50 -5.83
C SER A 17 2.11 19.25 -5.12
N ASN A 18 1.78 18.21 -5.90
CA ASN A 18 1.21 16.96 -5.42
C ASN A 18 1.97 15.77 -6.02
N CYS A 19 2.09 14.70 -5.24
CA CYS A 19 2.70 13.47 -5.72
C CYS A 19 1.85 12.81 -6.82
N LYS A 20 2.44 12.50 -7.98
CA LYS A 20 1.77 11.73 -9.05
C LYS A 20 1.29 10.34 -8.62
N ASN A 21 1.90 9.75 -7.59
CA ASN A 21 1.51 8.42 -7.11
C ASN A 21 0.40 8.52 -6.06
N CYS A 22 0.63 9.13 -4.89
CA CYS A 22 -0.39 9.17 -3.84
C CYS A 22 -1.33 10.40 -3.87
N GLY A 23 -0.97 11.46 -4.60
CA GLY A 23 -1.71 12.73 -4.65
C GLY A 23 -1.55 13.64 -3.44
N ALA A 24 -0.77 13.22 -2.43
CA ALA A 24 -0.46 14.03 -1.26
C ALA A 24 0.37 15.28 -1.62
N PRO A 25 0.24 16.39 -0.89
CA PRO A 25 1.05 17.57 -1.12
C PRO A 25 2.53 17.26 -0.86
N LEU A 26 3.40 17.74 -1.75
CA LEU A 26 4.85 17.62 -1.59
C LEU A 26 5.40 18.86 -0.87
N PRO A 27 6.28 18.68 0.12
CA PRO A 27 6.92 19.82 0.76
C PRO A 27 7.79 20.55 -0.26
N THR A 28 7.74 21.88 -0.24
CA THR A 28 8.60 22.72 -1.08
C THR A 28 10.08 22.46 -0.75
N PRO A 29 11.02 22.68 -1.68
CA PRO A 29 12.45 22.50 -1.41
C PRO A 29 12.95 23.27 -0.18
N GLN A 30 12.38 24.47 0.08
CA GLN A 30 12.68 25.26 1.27
C GLN A 30 12.18 24.59 2.55
N GLN A 31 10.96 24.04 2.54
CA GLN A 31 10.43 23.28 3.69
C GLN A 31 11.27 22.03 3.95
N GLN A 32 11.64 21.27 2.92
CA GLN A 32 12.50 20.09 3.07
C GLN A 32 13.87 20.46 3.64
N ALA A 33 14.46 21.55 3.19
CA ALA A 33 15.73 22.02 3.73
C ALA A 33 15.60 22.45 5.20
N ALA A 34 14.50 23.13 5.55
CA ALA A 34 14.21 23.53 6.93
C ALA A 34 13.96 22.31 7.84
N GLU A 35 13.23 21.31 7.35
CA GLU A 35 12.97 20.03 8.04
C GLU A 35 14.25 19.22 8.23
N ARG A 36 15.11 19.10 7.21
CA ARG A 36 16.41 18.41 7.35
C ARG A 36 17.34 19.10 8.34
N LYS A 37 17.31 20.44 8.40
CA LYS A 37 18.14 21.21 9.33
C LYS A 37 17.66 21.08 10.78
N ARG A 38 16.36 20.85 10.98
CA ARG A 38 15.82 20.44 12.27
C ARG A 38 16.16 18.95 12.42
N SER A 39 17.26 18.61 13.10
CA SER A 39 17.67 17.24 13.42
C SER A 39 16.69 16.48 14.35
N GLY A 40 15.40 16.81 14.29
CA GLY A 40 14.34 16.25 15.09
C GLY A 40 13.40 15.38 14.27
N LEU A 41 12.57 14.66 15.00
CA LEU A 41 11.47 13.85 14.48
C LEU A 41 10.64 14.64 13.46
N GLN A 42 10.50 14.14 12.24
CA GLN A 42 9.58 14.74 11.27
C GLN A 42 8.15 14.41 11.70
N ILE A 43 7.40 15.44 12.08
CA ILE A 43 6.01 15.30 12.53
C ILE A 43 5.10 15.65 11.35
N PRO A 44 4.17 14.76 10.96
CA PRO A 44 3.21 15.06 9.91
C PRO A 44 2.22 16.15 10.36
N PRO A 45 1.54 16.82 9.43
CA PRO A 45 0.48 17.76 9.76
C PRO A 45 -0.66 17.05 10.52
N SER A 46 -1.36 17.79 11.37
CA SER A 46 -2.51 17.28 12.14
C SER A 46 -3.61 16.72 11.23
N PRO A 47 -4.31 15.65 11.62
CA PRO A 47 -5.49 15.17 10.90
C PRO A 47 -6.64 16.20 11.01
N PRO A 48 -7.55 16.26 10.01
CA PRO A 48 -7.57 15.48 8.77
C PRO A 48 -6.59 16.02 7.73
N ARG A 49 -5.84 15.12 7.10
CA ARG A 49 -4.82 15.46 6.10
C ARG A 49 -5.39 15.41 4.69
N GLU A 50 -4.88 16.26 3.82
CA GLU A 50 -5.31 16.29 2.42
C GLU A 50 -4.66 15.14 1.64
N MET A 51 -5.44 14.08 1.38
CA MET A 51 -5.08 12.95 0.54
C MET A 51 -6.04 12.85 -0.64
N SER A 52 -5.51 12.62 -1.84
CA SER A 52 -6.37 12.47 -3.02
C SER A 52 -7.18 11.17 -2.93
N GLY A 53 -8.47 11.23 -3.30
CA GLY A 53 -9.31 10.02 -3.40
C GLY A 53 -8.81 9.00 -4.43
N GLY A 54 -8.00 9.45 -5.40
CA GLY A 54 -7.37 8.59 -6.40
C GLY A 54 -6.28 7.65 -5.87
N PHE A 55 -5.84 7.82 -4.62
CA PHE A 55 -4.84 6.95 -3.97
C PHE A 55 -5.24 5.47 -4.04
N ILE A 56 -6.49 5.15 -3.68
CA ILE A 56 -6.98 3.77 -3.65
C ILE A 56 -6.88 3.12 -5.03
N TRP A 57 -7.34 3.82 -6.07
CA TRP A 57 -7.32 3.28 -7.43
C TRP A 57 -5.90 3.02 -7.92
N ARG A 58 -4.97 3.96 -7.68
CA ARG A 58 -3.57 3.80 -8.09
C ARG A 58 -2.86 2.68 -7.33
N TRP A 59 -3.15 2.52 -6.05
CA TRP A 59 -2.64 1.42 -5.25
C TRP A 59 -3.16 0.07 -5.76
N LEU A 60 -4.46 -0.05 -6.04
CA LEU A 60 -5.04 -1.28 -6.59
C LEU A 60 -4.50 -1.63 -7.99
N VAL A 61 -4.19 -0.65 -8.83
CA VAL A 61 -3.62 -0.89 -10.17
C VAL A 61 -2.15 -1.38 -10.09
N THR A 62 -1.44 -1.07 -9.01
CA THR A 62 -0.03 -1.47 -8.83
C THR A 62 0.15 -2.70 -7.94
N ASP A 63 -0.89 -3.14 -7.25
CA ASP A 63 -0.87 -4.32 -6.39
C ASP A 63 -1.04 -5.62 -7.20
N GLY A 64 -0.09 -6.55 -7.06
CA GLY A 64 -0.07 -7.80 -7.82
C GLY A 64 -1.29 -8.70 -7.60
N TRP A 65 -1.90 -8.66 -6.40
CA TRP A 65 -3.11 -9.45 -6.12
C TRP A 65 -4.34 -8.82 -6.76
N SER A 66 -4.45 -7.50 -6.77
CA SER A 66 -5.49 -6.80 -7.51
C SER A 66 -5.40 -7.04 -9.03
N ILE A 67 -4.18 -7.05 -9.59
CA ILE A 67 -3.95 -7.42 -11.01
C ILE A 67 -4.41 -8.88 -11.26
N THR A 68 -4.05 -9.80 -10.37
CA THR A 68 -4.46 -11.22 -10.47
C THR A 68 -5.99 -11.38 -10.42
N ALA A 69 -6.65 -10.68 -9.48
CA ALA A 69 -8.10 -10.65 -9.37
C ALA A 69 -8.76 -10.11 -10.65
N PHE A 70 -8.18 -9.06 -11.26
CA PHE A 70 -8.67 -8.51 -12.51
C PHE A 70 -8.57 -9.51 -13.67
N VAL A 71 -7.45 -10.24 -13.79
CA VAL A 71 -7.29 -11.30 -14.81
C VAL A 71 -8.33 -12.41 -14.60
N PHE A 72 -8.55 -12.86 -13.37
CA PHE A 72 -9.56 -13.88 -13.06
C PHE A 72 -10.97 -13.40 -13.37
N LEU A 73 -11.27 -12.13 -13.11
CA LEU A 73 -12.54 -11.52 -13.48
C LEU A 73 -12.73 -11.54 -15.01
N MET A 74 -11.72 -11.18 -15.79
CA MET A 74 -11.81 -11.22 -17.27
C MET A 74 -12.04 -12.65 -17.79
N LEU A 75 -11.32 -13.64 -17.25
CA LEU A 75 -11.50 -15.05 -17.60
C LEU A 75 -12.90 -15.54 -17.23
N ALA A 76 -13.39 -15.21 -16.02
CA ALA A 76 -14.72 -15.56 -15.56
C ALA A 76 -15.81 -14.96 -16.46
N ILE A 77 -15.71 -13.68 -16.80
CA ILE A 77 -16.63 -13.00 -17.73
C ILE A 77 -16.65 -13.67 -19.11
N SER A 78 -15.55 -14.32 -19.51
CA SER A 78 -15.47 -15.05 -20.78
C SER A 78 -16.04 -16.48 -20.67
N PHE A 79 -15.70 -17.21 -19.60
CA PHE A 79 -16.08 -18.61 -19.41
C PHE A 79 -17.54 -18.81 -19.03
N ILE A 80 -18.13 -17.89 -18.27
CA ILE A 80 -19.55 -17.97 -17.87
C ILE A 80 -20.48 -17.97 -19.11
N PRO A 81 -20.45 -16.97 -20.02
CA PRO A 81 -21.31 -16.98 -21.19
C PRO A 81 -20.96 -18.09 -22.18
N ALA A 82 -19.67 -18.43 -22.35
CA ALA A 82 -19.26 -19.55 -23.19
C ALA A 82 -19.80 -20.89 -22.65
N GLY A 83 -19.68 -21.12 -21.34
CA GLY A 83 -20.23 -22.28 -20.65
C GLY A 83 -21.76 -22.34 -20.77
N LEU A 84 -22.46 -21.22 -20.56
CA LEU A 84 -23.91 -21.13 -20.76
C LEU A 84 -24.31 -21.44 -22.21
N GLY A 85 -23.60 -20.90 -23.20
CA GLY A 85 -23.83 -21.20 -24.61
C GLY A 85 -23.66 -22.68 -24.93
N LEU A 86 -22.64 -23.34 -24.35
CA LEU A 86 -22.43 -24.78 -24.47
C LEU A 86 -23.45 -25.61 -23.70
N ILE A 87 -24.00 -25.13 -22.58
CA ILE A 87 -25.10 -25.78 -21.85
C ILE A 87 -26.41 -25.71 -22.64
N VAL A 88 -26.62 -24.64 -23.42
CA VAL A 88 -27.78 -24.52 -24.30
C VAL A 88 -27.58 -25.31 -25.61
N GLY A 89 -26.34 -25.36 -26.13
CA GLY A 89 -25.98 -26.12 -27.33
C GLY A 89 -25.80 -27.62 -27.06
N VAL A 90 -26.04 -28.50 -28.03
CA VAL A 90 -26.15 -29.97 -27.88
C VAL A 90 -24.99 -30.67 -27.11
N VAL A 91 -23.83 -30.03 -26.94
CA VAL A 91 -22.67 -30.55 -26.15
C VAL A 91 -22.77 -30.14 -24.67
N THR A 92 -23.89 -30.44 -24.03
CA THR A 92 -24.35 -29.75 -22.82
C THR A 92 -23.64 -30.15 -21.52
N ALA A 93 -23.60 -31.45 -21.21
CA ALA A 93 -23.27 -31.90 -19.85
C ALA A 93 -21.77 -32.06 -19.57
N LEU A 94 -21.00 -32.58 -20.54
CA LEU A 94 -19.59 -32.94 -20.34
C LEU A 94 -18.64 -31.74 -20.37
N ILE A 95 -18.94 -30.71 -21.14
CA ILE A 95 -18.04 -29.56 -21.35
C ILE A 95 -18.66 -28.26 -20.82
N GLY A 96 -19.95 -28.03 -21.10
CA GLY A 96 -20.63 -26.79 -20.71
C GLY A 96 -20.69 -26.59 -19.19
N ILE A 97 -21.13 -27.60 -18.44
CA ILE A 97 -21.26 -27.52 -16.97
C ILE A 97 -19.90 -27.26 -16.29
N PRO A 98 -18.82 -28.05 -16.55
CA PRO A 98 -17.52 -27.77 -15.94
C PRO A 98 -16.99 -26.38 -16.27
N LEU A 99 -17.10 -25.94 -17.53
CA LEU A 99 -16.62 -24.62 -17.94
C LEU A 99 -17.37 -23.49 -17.24
N PHE A 100 -18.70 -23.59 -17.13
CA PHE A 100 -19.52 -22.64 -16.40
C PHE A 100 -19.14 -22.60 -14.91
N LEU A 101 -18.99 -23.77 -14.26
CA LEU A 101 -18.61 -23.85 -12.84
C LEU A 101 -17.23 -23.24 -12.59
N VAL A 102 -16.24 -23.50 -13.45
CA VAL A 102 -14.92 -22.86 -13.36
C VAL A 102 -15.06 -21.35 -13.47
N GLY A 103 -15.88 -20.84 -14.40
CA GLY A 103 -16.17 -19.42 -14.54
C GLY A 103 -16.77 -18.80 -13.26
N VAL A 104 -17.75 -19.47 -12.64
CA VAL A 104 -18.38 -19.02 -11.39
C VAL A 104 -17.39 -19.00 -10.23
N VAL A 105 -16.57 -20.06 -10.08
CA VAL A 105 -15.54 -20.13 -9.02
C VAL A 105 -14.50 -19.02 -9.21
N MET A 106 -14.03 -18.79 -10.43
CA MET A 106 -13.11 -17.70 -10.74
C MET A 106 -13.71 -16.32 -10.44
N LEU A 107 -15.00 -16.10 -10.76
CA LEU A 107 -15.69 -14.85 -10.45
C LEU A 107 -15.75 -14.61 -8.94
N ALA A 108 -16.14 -15.63 -8.17
CA ALA A 108 -16.22 -15.55 -6.72
C ALA A 108 -14.85 -15.26 -6.09
N ALA A 109 -13.81 -15.96 -6.56
CA ALA A 109 -12.43 -15.74 -6.10
C ALA A 109 -11.95 -14.31 -6.43
N ALA A 110 -12.16 -13.84 -7.65
CA ALA A 110 -11.80 -12.49 -8.09
C ALA A 110 -12.51 -11.41 -7.23
N ALA A 111 -13.82 -11.54 -7.04
CA ALA A 111 -14.61 -10.62 -6.23
C ALA A 111 -14.14 -10.60 -4.76
N GLY A 112 -13.87 -11.78 -4.18
CA GLY A 112 -13.37 -11.90 -2.81
C GLY A 112 -12.00 -11.23 -2.61
N VAL A 113 -11.04 -11.51 -3.49
CA VAL A 113 -9.70 -10.89 -3.43
C VAL A 113 -9.80 -9.39 -3.65
N PHE A 114 -10.59 -8.94 -4.64
CA PHE A 114 -10.76 -7.51 -4.91
C PHE A 114 -11.38 -6.77 -3.73
N TYR A 115 -12.45 -7.32 -3.13
CA TYR A 115 -13.08 -6.75 -1.94
C TYR A 115 -12.10 -6.66 -0.77
N TRP A 116 -11.37 -7.74 -0.49
CA TRP A 116 -10.37 -7.75 0.58
C TRP A 116 -9.29 -6.69 0.36
N ARG A 117 -8.71 -6.62 -0.84
CA ARG A 117 -7.71 -5.61 -1.18
C ARG A 117 -8.25 -4.18 -1.14
N PHE A 118 -9.48 -3.97 -1.58
CA PHE A 118 -10.13 -2.67 -1.51
C PHE A 118 -10.30 -2.19 -0.06
N THR A 119 -10.74 -3.06 0.85
CA THR A 119 -10.87 -2.71 2.28
C THR A 119 -9.52 -2.39 2.94
N LEU A 120 -8.46 -3.13 2.59
CA LEU A 120 -7.09 -2.83 3.05
C LEU A 120 -6.62 -1.45 2.57
N ALA A 121 -6.85 -1.12 1.29
CA ALA A 121 -6.50 0.18 0.73
C ALA A 121 -7.23 1.32 1.44
N GLN A 122 -8.51 1.13 1.75
CA GLN A 122 -9.31 2.11 2.50
C GLN A 122 -8.78 2.32 3.91
N ARG A 123 -8.42 1.25 4.63
CA ARG A 123 -7.83 1.35 5.98
C ARG A 123 -6.50 2.08 5.96
N LEU A 124 -5.63 1.77 4.99
CA LEU A 124 -4.38 2.49 4.79
C LEU A 124 -4.60 3.98 4.50
N LEU A 125 -5.55 4.31 3.61
CA LEU A 125 -5.92 5.70 3.35
C LEU A 125 -6.43 6.39 4.63
N LYS A 126 -7.23 5.69 5.45
CA LYS A 126 -7.73 6.22 6.73
C LYS A 126 -6.56 6.52 7.69
N VAL A 127 -5.58 5.62 7.83
CA VAL A 127 -4.36 5.87 8.63
C VAL A 127 -3.63 7.13 8.16
N LEU A 128 -3.47 7.28 6.85
CA LEU A 128 -2.74 8.41 6.27
C LEU A 128 -3.51 9.74 6.40
N ARG A 129 -4.85 9.69 6.34
CA ARG A 129 -5.72 10.87 6.37
C ARG A 129 -6.06 11.31 7.79
N GLU A 130 -6.50 10.36 8.61
CA GLU A 130 -7.14 10.59 9.90
C GLU A 130 -6.30 10.04 11.06
N GLY A 131 -5.23 9.29 10.77
CA GLY A 131 -4.43 8.67 11.82
C GLY A 131 -3.85 9.69 12.79
N LEU A 132 -3.75 9.29 14.05
CA LEU A 132 -3.03 10.03 15.06
C LEU A 132 -1.54 9.77 14.91
N THR A 133 -0.72 10.69 15.45
CA THR A 133 0.74 10.54 15.45
C THR A 133 1.21 10.18 16.85
N THR A 134 2.08 9.18 16.95
CA THR A 134 2.82 8.85 18.17
C THR A 134 4.30 8.67 17.86
N ARG A 135 5.13 8.68 18.90
CA ARG A 135 6.55 8.37 18.78
C ARG A 135 6.74 6.86 18.82
N GLY A 136 7.44 6.33 17.84
CA GLY A 136 7.93 4.96 17.81
C GLY A 136 9.45 4.89 17.70
N GLU A 137 9.95 3.68 17.59
CA GLU A 137 11.36 3.35 17.49
C GLU A 137 11.55 2.30 16.39
N ILE A 138 12.58 2.50 15.56
CA ILE A 138 12.97 1.52 14.54
C ILE A 138 13.68 0.36 15.25
N THR A 139 13.21 -0.87 15.08
CA THR A 139 13.80 -2.05 15.72
C THR A 139 14.76 -2.80 14.81
N GLU A 140 14.49 -2.83 13.51
CA GLU A 140 15.32 -3.53 12.53
C GLU A 140 15.26 -2.82 11.18
N VAL A 141 16.41 -2.71 10.52
CA VAL A 141 16.52 -2.28 9.13
C VAL A 141 17.36 -3.30 8.40
N ARG A 142 16.77 -4.05 7.47
CA ARG A 142 17.47 -5.10 6.73
C ARG A 142 17.09 -5.13 5.27
N GLN A 143 18.01 -5.61 4.44
CA GLN A 143 17.75 -5.83 3.03
C GLN A 143 17.22 -7.25 2.80
N ASN A 144 16.17 -7.41 2.00
CA ASN A 144 15.58 -8.71 1.67
C ASN A 144 16.19 -9.27 0.38
N TYR A 145 17.28 -10.03 0.51
CA TYR A 145 17.97 -10.63 -0.63
C TYR A 145 17.21 -11.78 -1.32
N SER A 146 16.09 -12.25 -0.75
CA SER A 146 15.28 -13.31 -1.38
C SER A 146 14.39 -12.81 -2.52
N VAL A 147 14.23 -11.49 -2.65
CA VAL A 147 13.41 -10.85 -3.70
C VAL A 147 14.23 -9.80 -4.40
N GLN A 148 14.21 -9.79 -5.73
CA GLN A 148 14.83 -8.74 -6.54
C GLN A 148 13.82 -8.13 -7.49
N ILE A 149 13.78 -6.79 -7.54
CA ILE A 149 12.95 -6.02 -8.46
C ILE A 149 13.90 -5.10 -9.22
N ASN A 150 14.02 -5.30 -10.54
CA ASN A 150 14.96 -4.58 -11.40
C ASN A 150 16.41 -4.63 -10.87
N GLY A 151 16.86 -5.82 -10.43
CA GLY A 151 18.21 -6.03 -9.90
C GLY A 151 18.48 -5.41 -8.53
N ARG A 152 17.46 -4.90 -7.84
CA ARG A 152 17.59 -4.32 -6.50
C ARG A 152 16.76 -5.12 -5.49
N SER A 153 17.34 -5.36 -4.32
CA SER A 153 16.63 -6.03 -3.22
C SER A 153 15.93 -4.98 -2.34
N PRO A 154 14.63 -5.15 -2.01
CA PRO A 154 13.90 -4.21 -1.17
C PRO A 154 14.43 -4.23 0.27
N TRP A 155 14.22 -3.12 0.98
CA TRP A 155 14.49 -2.99 2.41
C TRP A 155 13.23 -3.28 3.21
N ILE A 156 13.39 -3.99 4.33
CA ILE A 156 12.37 -4.25 5.34
C ILE A 156 12.77 -3.47 6.58
N ILE A 157 11.85 -2.65 7.07
CA ILE A 157 12.04 -1.83 8.27
C ILE A 157 10.94 -2.24 9.27
N ASN A 158 11.36 -2.75 10.42
CA ASN A 158 10.48 -3.07 11.53
C ASN A 158 10.55 -1.95 12.57
N TYR A 159 9.44 -1.68 13.21
CA TYR A 159 9.33 -0.63 14.22
C TYR A 159 8.33 -1.03 15.30
N ILE A 160 8.48 -0.40 16.46
CA ILE A 160 7.58 -0.53 17.59
C ILE A 160 7.09 0.84 18.06
N PHE A 161 5.90 0.88 18.65
CA PHE A 161 5.38 2.05 19.34
C PHE A 161 4.45 1.61 20.46
N ARG A 162 4.30 2.45 21.48
CA ARG A 162 3.53 2.11 22.69
C ARG A 162 2.32 3.01 22.84
N LEU A 163 1.17 2.40 23.11
CA LEU A 163 -0.10 3.09 23.42
C LEU A 163 -0.71 2.44 24.66
N ASP A 164 -1.06 3.24 25.66
CA ASP A 164 -1.73 2.78 26.89
C ASP A 164 -1.05 1.56 27.54
N GLY A 165 0.29 1.57 27.53
CA GLY A 165 1.10 0.49 28.09
C GLY A 165 1.29 -0.74 27.19
N THR A 166 0.59 -0.83 26.05
CA THR A 166 0.65 -1.93 25.07
C THR A 166 1.60 -1.60 23.93
N ASP A 167 2.49 -2.53 23.59
CA ASP A 167 3.41 -2.39 22.48
C ASP A 167 2.78 -2.92 21.19
N TYR A 168 2.85 -2.09 20.14
CA TYR A 168 2.42 -2.42 18.79
C TYR A 168 3.64 -2.48 17.88
N THR A 169 3.59 -3.41 16.93
CA THR A 169 4.65 -3.58 15.92
C THR A 169 4.10 -3.23 14.55
N GLY A 170 4.99 -2.81 13.66
CA GLY A 170 4.68 -2.67 12.25
C GLY A 170 5.90 -2.92 11.40
N THR A 171 5.63 -3.11 10.11
CA THR A 171 6.65 -3.41 9.11
C THR A 171 6.35 -2.60 7.86
N VAL A 172 7.37 -1.95 7.30
CA VAL A 172 7.30 -1.32 5.99
C VAL A 172 8.36 -1.91 5.07
N THR A 173 8.00 -2.07 3.80
CA THR A 173 8.92 -2.51 2.74
C THR A 173 9.10 -1.38 1.73
N THR A 174 10.34 -1.05 1.38
CA THR A 174 10.64 0.03 0.42
C THR A 174 11.77 -0.36 -0.54
N MET A 175 11.75 0.20 -1.74
CA MET A 175 12.86 0.10 -2.70
C MET A 175 13.89 1.22 -2.55
N ASN A 176 13.59 2.23 -1.72
CA ASN A 176 14.51 3.30 -1.41
C ASN A 176 15.52 2.81 -0.36
N THR A 177 16.75 3.29 -0.46
CA THR A 177 17.74 3.02 0.57
C THR A 177 17.45 3.92 1.77
N PRO A 178 17.18 3.37 2.97
CA PRO A 178 16.89 4.17 4.16
C PRO A 178 18.18 4.82 4.67
N GLN A 179 18.52 6.02 4.17
CA GLN A 179 19.75 6.72 4.55
C GLN A 179 19.72 7.29 5.98
N TYR A 180 18.53 7.42 6.56
CA TYR A 180 18.29 8.12 7.83
C TYR A 180 17.52 7.28 8.86
N LEU A 181 17.44 5.97 8.66
CA LEU A 181 16.78 5.07 9.60
C LEU A 181 17.77 3.99 10.02
N ASN A 182 18.15 4.02 11.28
CA ASN A 182 18.94 3.00 11.95
C ASN A 182 18.11 2.38 13.08
N PRO A 183 18.38 1.12 13.47
CA PRO A 183 17.81 0.55 14.69
C PRO A 183 18.10 1.46 15.90
N GLY A 184 17.08 1.73 16.71
CA GLY A 184 17.11 2.67 17.84
C GLY A 184 16.68 4.09 17.50
N ASP A 185 16.60 4.46 16.22
CA ASP A 185 16.16 5.80 15.82
C ASP A 185 14.67 6.00 16.15
N ALA A 186 14.35 7.18 16.69
CA ALA A 186 12.97 7.58 16.90
C ALA A 186 12.30 7.93 15.57
N THR A 187 11.09 7.44 15.35
CA THR A 187 10.28 7.74 14.15
C THR A 187 8.86 8.15 14.52
N ALA A 188 8.21 8.96 13.68
CA ALA A 188 6.79 9.25 13.83
C ALA A 188 6.00 8.06 13.27
N ILE A 189 5.05 7.55 14.05
CA ILE A 189 4.15 6.48 13.64
C ILE A 189 2.75 7.04 13.54
N LEU A 190 2.10 6.76 12.41
CA LEU A 190 0.70 7.02 12.17
C LEU A 190 -0.11 5.79 12.53
N TYR A 191 -1.21 5.95 13.25
CA TYR A 191 -2.08 4.84 13.63
C TYR A 191 -3.55 5.28 13.73
N LEU A 192 -4.49 4.34 13.61
CA LEU A 192 -5.91 4.59 13.91
C LEU A 192 -6.17 4.34 15.40
N ALA A 193 -6.77 5.31 16.10
CA ALA A 193 -7.08 5.18 17.52
C ALA A 193 -8.01 3.99 17.81
N GLU A 194 -8.96 3.73 16.91
CA GLU A 194 -9.93 2.64 17.02
C GLU A 194 -9.30 1.25 16.79
N ASP A 195 -8.21 1.19 16.02
CA ASP A 195 -7.53 -0.04 15.65
C ASP A 195 -6.05 0.21 15.35
N PRO A 196 -5.19 0.25 16.39
CA PRO A 196 -3.78 0.60 16.23
C PRO A 196 -2.96 -0.42 15.44
N GLN A 197 -3.51 -1.61 15.12
CA GLN A 197 -2.87 -2.57 14.22
C GLN A 197 -2.72 -1.99 12.81
N TYR A 198 -3.58 -1.05 12.42
CA TYR A 198 -3.38 -0.25 11.21
C TYR A 198 -2.50 0.94 11.54
N ASN A 199 -1.23 0.81 11.18
CA ASN A 199 -0.23 1.82 11.41
C ASN A 199 0.76 1.92 10.24
N GLY A 200 1.59 2.97 10.24
CA GLY A 200 2.61 3.21 9.23
C GLY A 200 3.64 4.23 9.69
N ILE A 201 4.88 4.12 9.21
CA ILE A 201 5.92 5.09 9.55
C ILE A 201 5.77 6.38 8.74
N TYR A 202 6.18 7.51 9.34
CA TYR A 202 6.28 8.80 8.67
C TYR A 202 7.66 9.44 8.96
N PRO A 203 8.36 9.96 7.92
CA PRO A 203 8.03 9.84 6.50
C PRO A 203 8.13 8.38 6.03
N HIS A 204 7.35 8.02 5.00
CA HIS A 204 7.49 6.74 4.34
C HIS A 204 8.86 6.67 3.65
N PRO A 205 9.65 5.61 3.91
CA PRO A 205 11.02 5.49 3.43
C PRO A 205 11.07 5.22 1.93
#